data_AF-A0A3F3IX24-F1
#
_entry.id   AF-A0A3F3IX24-F1
#
_cell.length_a   1.000
_cell.length_b   1.000
_cell.length_c   1.000
_cell.angle_alpha   90.00
_cell.angle_beta   90.00
_cell.angle_gamma   90.00
#
_symmetry.space_group_name_H-M   'P 1'
#
loop_
_entity.id
_entity.type
_entity.pdbx_description
1 polymer ?
#
loop_
_entity_poly.entity_id
_entity_poly.type
_entity_poly.pdbx_seq_one_letter_code
_entity_poly.pdbx_strand_id
1 'polypeptide(L)' 'MDSPKGSAKLPVFKGFSPVPLDALKNISAIIETGHLMTSCSDKECEEISDVIIDFARQYAASAHAYAQEEKK' A
#
# COMPACT_ATOMS: atom_id res chain seq x y z
N MET A 1 34.91 -15.27 -25.09
CA MET A 1 33.53 -14.72 -25.07
C MET A 1 32.95 -15.11 -23.73
N ASP A 2 32.97 -14.20 -22.77
CA ASP A 2 32.33 -14.43 -21.48
C ASP A 2 30.81 -14.41 -21.66
N SER A 3 30.15 -15.47 -21.21
CA SER A 3 28.69 -15.58 -21.21
C SER A 3 28.07 -14.47 -20.35
N PRO A 4 26.87 -13.95 -20.68
CA PRO A 4 26.23 -12.92 -19.88
C PRO A 4 25.93 -13.46 -18.48
N LYS A 5 26.42 -12.78 -17.44
CA LYS A 5 26.08 -13.07 -16.04
C LYS A 5 24.56 -12.97 -15.89
N GLY A 6 23.96 -14.02 -15.33
CA GLY A 6 22.51 -14.20 -15.20
C GLY A 6 21.82 -12.94 -14.68
N SER A 7 20.73 -12.55 -15.35
CA SER A 7 19.88 -11.46 -14.91
C SER A 7 19.29 -11.80 -13.54
N ALA A 8 19.60 -11.00 -12.53
CA ALA A 8 18.96 -11.13 -11.23
C ALA A 8 17.44 -10.91 -11.41
N LYS A 9 16.64 -11.93 -11.09
CA LYS A 9 15.18 -11.79 -11.05
C LYS A 9 14.82 -10.84 -9.93
N LEU A 10 14.29 -9.66 -10.27
CA LEU A 10 13.72 -8.76 -9.27
C LEU A 10 12.49 -9.42 -8.62
N PRO A 11 12.33 -9.31 -7.29
CA PRO A 11 11.12 -9.80 -6.64
C PRO A 11 9.91 -9.04 -7.20
N VAL A 12 8.88 -9.79 -7.59
CA VAL A 12 7.62 -9.22 -8.08
C VAL A 12 6.83 -8.71 -6.87
N PHE A 13 6.33 -7.48 -6.95
CA PHE A 13 5.41 -6.96 -5.95
C PHE A 13 4.12 -7.79 -5.97
N LYS A 14 3.81 -8.44 -4.85
CA LYS A 14 2.65 -9.32 -4.70
C LYS A 14 1.41 -8.60 -4.15
N GLY A 15 1.45 -7.27 -4.08
CA GLY A 15 0.42 -6.48 -3.41
C GLY A 15 0.64 -6.37 -1.91
N PHE A 16 -0.29 -5.69 -1.25
CA PHE A 16 -0.30 -5.54 0.19
C PHE A 16 -0.91 -6.77 0.88
N SER A 17 -0.28 -7.21 1.97
CA SER A 17 -0.70 -8.38 2.75
C SER A 17 -1.98 -8.08 3.54
N PRO A 18 -3.10 -8.80 3.32
CA PRO A 18 -4.35 -8.58 4.06
C PRO A 18 -4.30 -9.17 5.49
N VAL A 19 -3.20 -9.84 5.87
CA VAL A 19 -3.00 -10.38 7.22
C VAL A 19 -3.13 -9.25 8.24
N PRO A 20 -3.92 -9.40 9.33
CA PRO A 20 -4.34 -8.28 10.16
C PRO A 20 -3.21 -7.36 10.65
N LEU A 21 -2.09 -7.93 11.11
CA LEU A 21 -0.96 -7.13 11.62
C LEU A 21 -0.24 -6.37 10.51
N ASP A 22 -0.05 -6.99 9.35
CA ASP A 22 0.60 -6.34 8.20
C ASP A 22 -0.32 -5.29 7.59
N ALA A 23 -1.61 -5.61 7.48
CA ALA A 23 -2.63 -4.69 7.01
C ALA A 23 -2.71 -3.44 7.89
N LEU A 24 -2.73 -3.60 9.22
CA LEU A 24 -2.73 -2.46 10.15
C LEU A 24 -1.51 -1.54 9.95
N LYS A 25 -0.30 -2.12 9.84
CA LYS A 25 0.93 -1.35 9.61
C LYS A 25 0.88 -0.61 8.27
N ASN A 26 0.48 -1.30 7.21
CA ASN A 26 0.39 -0.74 5.87
C ASN A 26 -0.65 0.39 5.81
N ILE A 27 -1.84 0.19 6.40
CA ILE A 27 -2.90 1.24 6.48
C ILE A 27 -2.36 2.47 7.19
N SER A 28 -1.69 2.30 8.34
CA SER A 28 -1.11 3.41 9.09
C SER A 28 -0.10 4.20 8.24
N ALA A 29 0.82 3.52 7.55
CA ALA A 29 1.82 4.16 6.71
C ALA A 29 1.20 4.91 5.51
N ILE A 30 0.17 4.34 4.89
CA ILE A 30 -0.55 4.98 3.78
C ILE A 30 -1.27 6.24 4.26
N ILE A 31 -1.96 6.18 5.41
CA ILE A 31 -2.64 7.36 6.00
C ILE A 31 -1.63 8.46 6.32
N GLU A 32 -0.51 8.11 6.96
CA GLU A 32 0.55 9.07 7.27
C GLU A 32 1.11 9.72 6.00
N THR A 33 1.31 8.92 4.94
CA THR A 33 1.75 9.43 3.64
C THR A 33 0.73 10.40 3.05
N GLY A 34 -0.56 10.06 3.06
CA GLY A 34 -1.63 10.96 2.61
C GLY A 34 -1.61 12.27 3.40
N HIS A 35 -1.44 12.19 4.72
CA HIS A 35 -1.38 13.37 5.58
C HIS A 35 -0.15 14.26 5.29
N LEU A 36 1.02 13.67 5.05
CA LEU A 36 2.20 14.44 4.63
C LEU A 36 1.94 15.16 3.30
N MET A 37 1.27 14.52 2.35
CA MET A 37 0.91 15.14 1.07
C MET A 37 -0.06 16.32 1.25
N THR A 38 -1.02 16.24 2.18
CA THR A 38 -1.90 17.40 2.51
C THR A 38 -1.12 18.60 3.06
N SER A 39 0.06 18.36 3.65
CA SER A 39 0.87 19.42 4.25
C SER A 39 1.70 20.18 3.21
N CYS A 40 1.78 19.68 1.98
CA CYS A 40 2.40 20.39 0.87
C CYS A 40 1.48 21.55 0.42
N SER A 41 2.02 22.76 0.26
CA SER A 41 1.26 23.92 -0.23
C SER A 41 0.96 23.88 -1.74
N ASP A 42 1.00 22.68 -2.33
CA ASP A 42 0.76 22.42 -3.74
C ASP A 42 -0.61 21.75 -3.90
N LYS A 43 -1.44 22.30 -4.79
CA LYS A 43 -2.77 21.78 -5.08
C LYS A 43 -2.74 20.36 -5.65
N GLU A 44 -1.73 20.03 -6.46
CA GLU A 44 -1.59 18.66 -6.98
C GLU A 44 -1.34 17.66 -5.85
N CYS A 45 -0.61 18.08 -4.81
CA CYS A 45 -0.36 17.25 -3.63
C CYS A 45 -1.62 17.06 -2.79
N GLU A 46 -2.50 18.06 -2.70
CA GLU A 46 -3.81 17.95 -2.06
C GLU A 46 -4.68 16.90 -2.79
N GLU A 47 -4.82 16.98 -4.12
CA GLU A 47 -5.61 16.00 -4.88
C GLU A 47 -5.03 14.58 -4.78
N ILE A 48 -3.70 14.43 -4.78
CA ILE A 48 -3.04 13.13 -4.57
C ILE A 48 -3.30 12.60 -3.16
N SER A 49 -3.36 13.47 -2.15
CA SER A 49 -3.60 13.05 -0.77
C SER A 49 -4.96 12.37 -0.61
N ASP A 50 -6.01 12.91 -1.25
CA ASP A 50 -7.36 12.33 -1.23
C ASP A 50 -7.36 10.93 -1.86
N VAL A 51 -6.64 10.75 -2.96
CA VAL A 51 -6.48 9.44 -3.62
C VAL A 51 -5.79 8.43 -2.70
N ILE A 52 -4.74 8.85 -1.98
CA ILE A 52 -4.01 8.00 -1.04
C ILE A 52 -4.91 7.58 0.14
N ILE A 53 -5.69 8.52 0.69
CA ILE A 53 -6.60 8.23 1.80
C ILE A 53 -7.75 7.32 1.34
N ASP A 54 -8.29 7.54 0.14
CA ASP A 54 -9.30 6.64 -0.43
C ASP A 54 -8.74 5.22 -0.63
N PHE A 55 -7.51 5.10 -1.11
CA PHE A 55 -6.83 3.82 -1.23
C PHE A 55 -6.69 3.11 0.13
N ALA A 56 -6.29 3.84 1.20
CA ALA A 56 -6.20 3.29 2.55
C ALA A 56 -7.56 2.72 3.02
N ARG A 57 -8.66 3.43 2.73
CA ARG A 57 -10.02 2.99 3.06
C ARG A 57 -10.41 1.71 2.34
N GLN A 58 -10.20 1.65 1.03
CA GLN A 58 -10.52 0.46 0.22
C GLN A 58 -9.69 -0.75 0.67
N TYR A 59 -8.41 -0.53 0.98
CA TYR A 59 -7.54 -1.57 1.49
C TYR A 59 -7.96 -2.06 2.88
N ALA A 60 -8.34 -1.17 3.79
CA ALA A 60 -8.88 -1.53 5.11
C ALA A 60 -10.16 -2.36 5.02
N ALA A 61 -11.08 -2.01 4.10
CA ALA A 61 -12.28 -2.81 3.85
C ALA A 61 -11.94 -4.21 3.35
N SER A 62 -10.95 -4.33 2.45
CA SER A 62 -10.50 -5.63 1.92
C SER A 62 -9.83 -6.49 2.99
N ALA A 63 -8.96 -5.91 3.81
CA ALA A 63 -8.32 -6.61 4.93
C ALA A 63 -9.36 -7.05 5.98
N HIS A 64 -10.39 -6.24 6.22
CA HIS A 64 -11.49 -6.61 7.10
C HIS A 64 -12.27 -7.80 6.55
N ALA A 65 -12.64 -7.78 5.27
CA ALA A 65 -13.33 -8.91 4.63
C ALA A 65 -12.52 -10.20 4.74
N TYR A 66 -11.22 -10.16 4.43
CA TYR A 66 -10.30 -11.28 4.60
C TYR A 66 -10.30 -11.83 6.03
N ALA A 67 -10.20 -10.95 7.04
CA ALA A 67 -10.21 -11.35 8.44
C ALA A 67 -11.56 -11.94 8.93
N GLN A 68 -12.67 -11.66 8.25
CA GLN A 68 -13.97 -12.27 8.52
C GLN A 68 -14.10 -13.65 7.86
N GLU A 69 -13.50 -13.83 6.67
CA GLU A 69 -13.49 -15.12 5.97
C GLU A 69 -12.65 -16.16 6.69
N GLU A 70 -11.48 -15.80 7.23
CA GLU A 70 -10.61 -16.70 8.02
C GLU A 70 -11.23 -17.14 9.36
N LYS A 71 -12.34 -16.53 9.78
CA LYS A 71 -13.07 -16.89 11.00
C LYS A 71 -14.23 -17.87 10.77
N LYS A 72 -14.53 -18.20 9.51
CA LYS A 72 -15.58 -19.16 9.13
C LYS A 72 -15.03 -20.58 9.08
#